data_AF-A0A1V6UEB3-F1
#
_entry.id   AF-A0A1V6UEB3-F1
#
_cell.length_a   1.000
_cell.length_b   1.000
_cell.length_c   1.000
_cell.angle_alpha   90.00
_cell.angle_beta   90.00
_cell.angle_gamma   90.00
#
_symmetry.space_group_name_H-M   'P 1'
#
loop_
_entity.id
_entity.type
_entity.pdbx_description
1 polymer ?
#
loop_
_entity_poly.entity_id
_entity_poly.type
_entity_poly.pdbx_seq_one_letter_code
_entity_poly.pdbx_strand_id
1 'polypeptide(L)'
;MIYSASAPDRKYFRIDFGKRSVINPSIIPHPKLLDTWIITGQLQKPPSARTGSVWFAELVCNAVFSDDKRVLTCLEPPLQLPIPATFGDSSKCVGDLSYFSLNIGPHDARVFYGPEIPYTVYGSNSYFTCFGQWISDFRILVDWGIDTINEHEFRQYRELQRPMPWGAVEKNWFLFWDDSGQMFVHHEITPARVFSKLELDGSAGPNLALATSTSDQECLKRFLPETGKIHQATNSLAITLCARSDQFCQPDATNTFVLFIIQQKTLHGLRPAYEPYVVLMRRSMPFGIYAVSSKPTWIFGRSARAEKPGDGTSTGLPDDASEMLYVTSISWKSHGQKYHGFIDDTLFVAFGREDSDSGGIDVTARDLLAELGTCAVF
;
A
#
# COMPACT_ATOMS: atom_id res chain seq x y z
N MET A 1 8.19 3.43 -17.53
CA MET A 1 8.64 2.05 -17.17
C MET A 1 9.75 2.17 -16.14
N ILE A 2 9.75 1.33 -15.11
CA ILE A 2 10.73 1.34 -14.02
C ILE A 2 11.52 0.03 -13.97
N TYR A 3 12.76 0.11 -13.50
CA TYR A 3 13.73 -0.99 -13.47
C TYR A 3 14.29 -1.13 -12.05
N SER A 4 14.59 -2.37 -11.64
CA SER A 4 15.22 -2.59 -10.34
C SER A 4 16.59 -1.92 -10.30
N ALA A 5 16.84 -1.19 -9.23
CA ALA A 5 18.09 -0.52 -8.93
C ALA A 5 19.17 -1.49 -8.46
N SER A 6 18.80 -2.67 -7.93
CA SER A 6 19.76 -3.62 -7.36
C SER A 6 19.78 -5.02 -7.98
N ALA A 7 18.72 -5.46 -8.65
CA ALA A 7 18.69 -6.77 -9.31
C ALA A 7 19.58 -6.76 -10.56
N PRO A 8 20.47 -7.76 -10.75
CA PRO A 8 21.40 -7.79 -11.89
C PRO A 8 20.72 -7.82 -13.26
N ASP A 9 19.54 -8.43 -13.37
CA ASP A 9 18.74 -8.48 -14.59
C ASP A 9 17.76 -7.30 -14.71
N ARG A 10 17.80 -6.37 -13.73
CA ARG A 10 16.95 -5.18 -13.59
C ARG A 10 15.46 -5.48 -13.45
N LYS A 11 15.07 -6.75 -13.29
CA LYS A 11 13.67 -7.16 -13.08
C LYS A 11 13.28 -7.00 -11.62
N TYR A 12 11.98 -7.07 -11.35
CA TYR A 12 11.50 -7.23 -9.99
C TYR A 12 12.01 -8.52 -9.34
N PHE A 13 12.08 -8.54 -8.02
CA PHE A 13 12.45 -9.70 -7.21
C PHE A 13 11.21 -10.40 -6.63
N ARG A 14 11.35 -11.68 -6.29
CA ARG A 14 10.33 -12.46 -5.60
C ARG A 14 10.44 -12.29 -4.09
N ILE A 15 9.32 -12.43 -3.38
CA ILE A 15 9.31 -12.43 -1.91
C ILE A 15 8.97 -13.85 -1.45
N ASP A 16 9.84 -14.46 -0.64
CA ASP A 16 9.71 -15.85 -0.22
C ASP A 16 9.49 -15.97 1.29
N PHE A 17 8.30 -16.46 1.66
CA PHE A 17 7.88 -16.79 3.03
C PHE A 17 8.11 -18.28 3.37
N GLY A 18 8.96 -18.96 2.61
CA GLY A 18 9.30 -20.37 2.74
C GLY A 18 8.14 -21.27 2.35
N LYS A 19 7.62 -22.05 3.31
CA LYS A 19 6.53 -23.01 3.06
C LYS A 19 5.13 -22.37 3.05
N ARG A 20 5.04 -21.04 3.24
CA ARG A 20 3.77 -20.31 3.27
C ARG A 20 3.66 -19.44 2.02
N SER A 21 2.54 -19.55 1.34
CA SER A 21 2.17 -18.61 0.26
C SER A 21 1.54 -17.37 0.86
N VAL A 22 1.91 -16.20 0.35
CA VAL A 22 1.36 -14.91 0.78
C VAL A 22 1.02 -14.02 -0.40
N ILE A 23 0.06 -13.13 -0.17
CA ILE A 23 -0.33 -12.07 -1.11
C ILE A 23 -0.28 -10.72 -0.38
N ASN A 24 -0.34 -9.64 -1.16
CA ASN A 24 -0.45 -8.27 -0.65
C ASN A 24 0.67 -7.88 0.32
N PRO A 25 1.95 -7.96 -0.11
CA PRO A 25 3.08 -7.80 0.78
C PRO A 25 3.31 -6.34 1.22
N SER A 26 3.95 -6.19 2.39
CA SER A 26 4.65 -4.96 2.78
C SER A 26 6.11 -5.23 3.06
N ILE A 27 6.97 -4.26 2.77
CA ILE A 27 8.41 -4.30 3.04
C ILE A 27 8.74 -3.01 3.78
N ILE A 28 9.39 -3.08 4.94
CA ILE A 28 9.93 -1.89 5.62
C ILE A 28 11.37 -2.15 6.08
N PRO A 29 12.25 -1.13 6.11
CA PRO A 29 13.61 -1.31 6.63
C PRO A 29 13.58 -1.71 8.10
N HIS A 30 14.42 -2.69 8.47
CA HIS A 30 14.56 -3.07 9.87
C HIS A 30 15.13 -1.89 10.67
N PRO A 31 14.63 -1.60 11.89
CA PRO A 31 15.02 -0.40 12.65
C PRO A 31 16.46 -0.44 13.17
N LYS A 32 17.08 -1.62 13.25
CA LYS A 32 18.39 -1.85 13.88
C LYS A 32 19.39 -2.64 13.05
N LEU A 33 18.92 -3.41 12.06
CA LEU A 33 19.74 -4.38 11.35
C LEU A 33 19.98 -3.84 9.95
N LEU A 34 21.24 -3.72 9.57
CA LEU A 34 21.63 -3.35 8.21
C LEU A 34 21.24 -4.46 7.24
N ASP A 35 20.92 -4.09 5.99
CA ASP A 35 20.59 -5.00 4.89
C ASP A 35 19.53 -6.06 5.25
N THR A 36 18.64 -5.69 6.17
CA THR A 36 17.54 -6.52 6.65
C THR A 36 16.25 -5.71 6.59
N TRP A 37 15.18 -6.36 6.17
CA TRP A 37 13.85 -5.77 6.07
C TRP A 37 12.85 -6.60 6.86
N ILE A 38 11.83 -5.95 7.40
CA ILE A 38 10.67 -6.64 7.93
C ILE A 38 9.67 -6.75 6.77
N ILE A 39 9.28 -7.97 6.44
CA ILE A 39 8.26 -8.22 5.42
C ILE A 39 7.01 -8.78 6.06
N THR A 40 5.86 -8.34 5.55
CA THR A 40 4.55 -8.87 5.93
C THR A 40 3.74 -9.23 4.72
N GLY A 41 2.70 -10.04 4.89
CA GLY A 41 1.73 -10.33 3.83
C GLY A 41 0.60 -11.23 4.31
N GLN A 42 -0.52 -11.17 3.61
CA GLN A 42 -1.69 -11.97 3.95
C GLN A 42 -1.45 -13.43 3.58
N LEU A 43 -1.70 -14.33 4.53
CA LEU A 43 -1.64 -15.77 4.30
C LEU A 43 -2.60 -16.17 3.18
N GLN A 44 -2.04 -16.65 2.08
CA GLN A 44 -2.82 -17.24 1.00
C GLN A 44 -3.16 -18.69 1.35
N LYS A 45 -4.42 -19.06 1.19
CA LYS A 45 -4.86 -20.44 1.36
C LYS A 45 -4.50 -21.24 0.10
N PRO A 46 -3.93 -22.45 0.23
CA PRO A 46 -3.64 -23.26 -0.93
C PRO A 46 -4.95 -23.61 -1.66
N PRO A 47 -4.97 -23.63 -3.01
CA PRO A 47 -6.15 -24.00 -3.79
C PRO A 47 -6.72 -25.38 -3.44
N SER A 48 -5.89 -26.27 -2.89
CA SER A 48 -6.24 -27.62 -2.45
C SER A 48 -6.93 -27.70 -1.09
N ALA A 49 -7.12 -26.58 -0.38
CA ALA A 49 -7.86 -26.54 0.88
C ALA A 49 -9.33 -26.93 0.62
N ARG A 50 -9.72 -28.13 1.09
CA ARG A 50 -11.04 -28.75 0.83
C ARG A 50 -12.25 -27.97 1.36
N THR A 51 -12.03 -26.94 2.16
CA THR A 51 -13.07 -26.11 2.78
C THR A 51 -12.66 -24.65 2.65
N GLY A 52 -13.57 -23.80 2.16
CA GLY A 52 -13.40 -22.34 2.17
C GLY A 52 -13.23 -21.86 3.61
N SER A 53 -11.99 -21.77 4.06
CA SER A 53 -11.69 -21.30 5.41
C SER A 53 -12.08 -19.83 5.49
N VAL A 54 -12.75 -19.45 6.57
CA VAL A 54 -13.12 -18.07 6.87
C VAL A 54 -12.06 -17.31 7.67
N TRP A 55 -10.97 -18.01 8.01
CA TRP A 55 -9.85 -17.48 8.79
C TRP A 55 -8.84 -16.76 7.92
N PHE A 56 -8.55 -15.51 8.25
CA PHE A 56 -7.51 -14.70 7.63
C PHE A 56 -6.45 -14.36 8.67
N ALA A 57 -5.21 -14.29 8.20
CA ALA A 57 -4.04 -14.08 9.04
C ALA A 57 -3.00 -13.32 8.24
N GLU A 58 -2.31 -12.42 8.92
CA GLU A 58 -1.17 -11.71 8.38
C GLU A 58 0.11 -12.35 8.90
N LEU A 59 1.07 -12.57 8.02
CA LEU A 59 2.36 -13.15 8.34
C LEU A 59 3.44 -12.07 8.42
N VAL A 60 4.48 -12.33 9.21
CA VAL A 60 5.64 -11.44 9.36
C VAL A 60 6.93 -12.25 9.52
N CYS A 61 8.03 -11.74 8.97
CA CYS A 61 9.39 -12.20 9.27
C CYS A 61 10.42 -11.09 8.99
N ASN A 62 11.62 -11.24 9.55
CA ASN A 62 12.80 -10.54 9.06
C ASN A 62 13.31 -11.24 7.81
N ALA A 63 13.70 -10.48 6.80
CA ALA A 63 14.12 -10.99 5.50
C ALA A 63 15.37 -10.29 4.97
N VAL A 64 16.12 -11.04 4.17
CA VAL A 64 17.34 -10.59 3.49
C VAL A 64 17.29 -10.98 2.02
N PHE A 65 17.99 -10.24 1.18
CA PHE A 65 18.17 -10.64 -0.21
C PHE A 65 19.08 -11.86 -0.32
N SER A 66 18.76 -12.75 -1.25
CA SER A 66 19.69 -13.76 -1.75
C SER A 66 20.95 -13.10 -2.34
N ASP A 67 22.04 -13.86 -2.45
CA ASP A 67 23.31 -13.36 -2.99
C ASP A 67 23.17 -12.75 -4.40
N ASP A 68 22.27 -13.31 -5.21
CA ASP A 68 21.96 -12.83 -6.57
C ASP A 68 20.94 -11.68 -6.61
N LYS A 69 20.41 -11.27 -5.44
CA LYS A 69 19.42 -10.20 -5.23
C LYS A 69 18.08 -10.42 -5.93
N ARG A 70 17.76 -11.67 -6.32
CA ARG A 70 16.51 -12.00 -7.02
C ARG A 70 15.37 -12.41 -6.10
N VAL A 71 15.68 -12.76 -4.85
CA VAL A 71 14.70 -13.22 -3.87
C VAL A 71 14.93 -12.53 -2.54
N LEU A 72 13.89 -11.94 -1.97
CA LEU A 72 13.86 -11.44 -0.59
C LEU A 72 13.23 -12.53 0.28
N THR A 73 14.04 -13.19 1.12
CA THR A 73 13.65 -14.43 1.81
C THR A 73 13.62 -14.24 3.31
N CYS A 74 12.62 -14.79 3.99
CA CYS A 74 12.58 -14.84 5.45
C CYS A 74 13.82 -15.56 6.02
N LEU A 75 14.43 -14.96 7.05
CA LEU A 75 15.52 -15.56 7.83
C LEU A 75 15.03 -16.71 8.71
N GLU A 76 13.80 -16.60 9.21
CA GLU A 76 13.15 -17.56 10.09
C GLU A 76 11.74 -17.90 9.55
N PRO A 77 11.16 -19.06 9.90
CA PRO A 77 9.78 -19.35 9.53
C PRO A 77 8.84 -18.20 9.92
N PRO A 78 7.96 -17.75 9.02
CA PRO A 78 7.14 -16.57 9.29
C PRO A 78 6.17 -16.81 10.43
N LEU A 79 6.01 -15.80 11.28
CA LEU A 79 5.07 -15.79 12.39
C LEU A 79 3.73 -15.19 11.93
N GLN A 80 2.64 -15.61 12.56
CA GLN A 80 1.37 -14.92 12.42
C GLN A 80 1.36 -13.68 13.32
N LEU A 81 1.04 -12.52 12.75
CA LEU A 81 0.84 -11.30 13.52
C LEU A 81 -0.34 -11.50 14.49
N PRO A 82 -0.21 -11.14 15.77
CA PRO A 82 -1.24 -11.33 16.79
C PRO A 82 -2.33 -10.25 16.70
N ILE A 83 -2.89 -10.03 15.50
CA ILE A 83 -4.01 -9.13 15.29
C ILE A 83 -5.31 -9.88 15.64
N PRO A 84 -6.08 -9.43 16.64
CA PRO A 84 -7.31 -10.09 17.03
C PRO A 84 -8.37 -9.96 15.94
N ALA A 85 -9.24 -10.98 15.82
CA ALA A 85 -10.46 -10.84 15.04
C ALA A 85 -11.35 -9.78 15.67
N THR A 86 -11.94 -8.91 14.86
CA THR A 86 -12.93 -7.94 15.31
C THR A 86 -14.33 -8.50 15.09
N PHE A 87 -15.25 -8.11 15.96
CA PHE A 87 -16.66 -8.49 15.85
C PHE A 87 -17.44 -7.24 15.49
N GLY A 88 -17.94 -7.21 14.26
CA GLY A 88 -18.80 -6.15 13.77
C GLY A 88 -20.28 -6.46 13.96
N ASP A 89 -21.14 -5.55 13.49
CA ASP A 89 -22.57 -5.79 13.40
C ASP A 89 -22.89 -6.55 12.09
N SER A 90 -23.07 -7.88 12.19
CA SER A 90 -23.34 -8.74 11.05
C SER A 90 -24.63 -8.36 10.30
N SER A 91 -25.56 -7.65 10.94
CA SER A 91 -26.78 -7.16 10.29
C SER A 91 -26.51 -6.08 9.24
N LYS A 92 -25.31 -5.47 9.26
CA LYS A 92 -24.87 -4.49 8.25
C LYS A 92 -24.28 -5.16 7.00
N CYS A 93 -23.94 -6.45 7.07
CA CYS A 93 -23.42 -7.24 5.97
C CYS A 93 -24.55 -7.97 5.23
N VAL A 94 -25.29 -7.25 4.38
CA VAL A 94 -26.46 -7.77 3.67
C VAL A 94 -26.18 -8.02 2.19
N GLY A 95 -27.00 -8.89 1.56
CA GLY A 95 -26.93 -9.19 0.13
C GLY A 95 -25.56 -9.72 -0.30
N ASP A 96 -24.99 -9.09 -1.33
CA ASP A 96 -23.67 -9.46 -1.89
C ASP A 96 -22.52 -9.28 -0.90
N LEU A 97 -22.73 -8.61 0.23
CA LEU A 97 -21.73 -8.41 1.29
C LEU A 97 -21.84 -9.41 2.44
N SER A 98 -22.82 -10.32 2.39
CA SER A 98 -23.07 -11.30 3.47
C SER A 98 -21.85 -12.18 3.77
N TYR A 99 -20.99 -12.46 2.79
CA TYR A 99 -19.77 -13.23 3.02
C TYR A 99 -18.80 -12.57 4.00
N PHE A 100 -18.79 -11.23 4.11
CA PHE A 100 -17.97 -10.54 5.09
C PHE A 100 -18.41 -10.82 6.53
N SER A 101 -19.67 -11.20 6.76
CA SER A 101 -20.14 -11.59 8.10
C SER A 101 -19.48 -12.87 8.61
N LEU A 102 -18.91 -13.68 7.71
CA LEU A 102 -18.20 -14.90 8.05
C LEU A 102 -16.72 -14.66 8.33
N ASN A 103 -16.18 -13.50 7.97
CA ASN A 103 -14.76 -13.18 8.10
C ASN A 103 -14.27 -13.34 9.55
N ILE A 104 -13.10 -13.97 9.72
CA ILE A 104 -12.39 -14.05 10.99
C ILE A 104 -10.96 -13.59 10.78
N GLY A 105 -10.61 -12.45 11.38
CA GLY A 105 -9.24 -11.92 11.36
C GLY A 105 -9.02 -10.71 10.45
N PRO A 106 -7.76 -10.25 10.36
CA PRO A 106 -7.35 -9.13 9.51
C PRO A 106 -7.31 -9.50 8.03
N HIS A 107 -7.46 -8.50 7.17
CA HIS A 107 -7.44 -8.61 5.73
C HIS A 107 -6.59 -7.49 5.12
N ASP A 108 -5.77 -7.84 4.13
CA ASP A 108 -4.95 -6.96 3.30
C ASP A 108 -4.15 -5.94 4.14
N ALA A 109 -3.49 -6.40 5.19
CA ALA A 109 -2.74 -5.50 6.07
C ALA A 109 -1.56 -4.86 5.35
N ARG A 110 -1.37 -3.57 5.62
CA ARG A 110 -0.25 -2.77 5.12
C ARG A 110 0.56 -2.28 6.30
N VAL A 111 1.84 -2.63 6.30
CA VAL A 111 2.82 -2.17 7.30
C VAL A 111 3.71 -1.10 6.69
N PHE A 112 3.84 0.03 7.36
CA PHE A 112 4.56 1.20 6.85
C PHE A 112 5.07 2.07 8.00
N TYR A 113 6.11 2.86 7.72
CA TYR A 113 6.59 3.88 8.66
C TYR A 113 5.80 5.18 8.52
N GLY A 114 5.32 5.72 9.65
CA GLY A 114 5.08 7.15 9.78
C GLY A 114 6.35 7.90 10.20
N PRO A 115 6.25 9.21 10.52
CA PRO A 115 7.43 10.02 10.86
C PRO A 115 8.25 9.44 12.02
N GLU A 116 7.58 8.91 13.04
CA GLU A 116 8.23 8.46 14.27
C GLU A 116 8.25 6.93 14.41
N ILE A 117 7.11 6.27 14.17
CA ILE A 117 6.90 4.84 14.43
C ILE A 117 6.25 4.13 13.23
N PRO A 118 6.36 2.80 13.12
CA PRO A 118 5.62 2.02 12.13
C PRO A 118 4.20 1.72 12.60
N TYR A 119 3.28 1.71 11.63
CA TYR A 119 1.88 1.36 11.82
C TYR A 119 1.53 0.16 10.94
N THR A 120 0.50 -0.56 11.35
CA THR A 120 -0.24 -1.47 10.48
C THR A 120 -1.65 -0.94 10.28
N VAL A 121 -2.13 -0.92 9.04
CA VAL A 121 -3.55 -0.75 8.74
C VAL A 121 -4.09 -2.01 8.10
N TYR A 122 -5.25 -2.48 8.53
CA TYR A 122 -5.84 -3.73 8.04
C TYR A 122 -7.36 -3.63 7.97
N GLY A 123 -7.97 -4.39 7.05
CA GLY A 123 -9.41 -4.52 6.97
C GLY A 123 -9.91 -5.56 7.97
N SER A 124 -11.05 -5.31 8.61
CA SER A 124 -11.75 -6.33 9.40
C SER A 124 -13.22 -5.96 9.61
N ASN A 125 -13.97 -6.81 10.31
CA ASN A 125 -15.38 -6.54 10.58
C ASN A 125 -15.56 -5.24 11.37
N SER A 126 -16.54 -4.43 10.94
CA SER A 126 -16.70 -3.06 11.39
C SER A 126 -17.79 -2.91 12.44
N TYR A 127 -17.57 -2.05 13.44
CA TYR A 127 -18.64 -1.62 14.33
C TYR A 127 -19.58 -0.63 13.62
N PHE A 128 -19.04 0.16 12.70
CA PHE A 128 -19.69 1.29 12.04
C PHE A 128 -20.45 0.90 10.76
N THR A 129 -19.84 0.07 9.92
CA THR A 129 -20.31 -0.41 8.62
C THR A 129 -20.29 -1.96 8.59
N CYS A 130 -20.33 -2.61 7.41
CA CYS A 130 -20.16 -4.08 7.35
C CYS A 130 -18.68 -4.48 7.54
N PHE A 131 -17.78 -3.77 6.87
CA PHE A 131 -16.34 -4.06 6.87
C PHE A 131 -15.57 -2.74 6.84
N GLY A 132 -14.56 -2.61 7.69
CA GLY A 132 -13.92 -1.34 8.00
C GLY A 132 -12.40 -1.45 8.05
N GLN A 133 -11.75 -0.30 8.05
CA GLN A 133 -10.31 -0.19 8.14
C GLN A 133 -9.90 0.09 9.59
N TRP A 134 -8.93 -0.66 10.09
CA TRP A 134 -8.38 -0.54 11.43
C TRP A 134 -6.91 -0.13 11.38
N ILE A 135 -6.41 0.44 12.47
CA ILE A 135 -5.01 0.80 12.67
C ILE A 135 -4.48 0.26 14.01
N SER A 136 -3.21 -0.11 14.04
CA SER A 136 -2.46 -0.40 15.26
C SER A 136 -1.02 0.06 15.12
N ASP A 137 -0.38 0.37 16.24
CA ASP A 137 1.07 0.40 16.36
C ASP A 137 1.62 -0.98 15.96
N PHE A 138 2.55 -1.03 15.00
CA PHE A 138 3.10 -2.30 14.52
C PHE A 138 4.07 -2.92 15.54
N ARG A 139 4.70 -2.11 16.39
CA ARG A 139 5.77 -2.55 17.29
C ARG A 139 5.29 -3.49 18.39
N ILE A 140 4.00 -3.41 18.73
CA ILE A 140 3.38 -4.31 19.71
C ILE A 140 2.97 -5.67 19.12
N LEU A 141 3.07 -5.84 17.79
CA LEU A 141 2.69 -7.06 17.08
C LEU A 141 3.88 -7.97 16.78
N VAL A 142 5.10 -7.51 17.05
CA VAL A 142 6.35 -8.20 16.78
C VAL A 142 7.32 -8.02 17.94
N ASP A 143 8.38 -8.82 17.99
CA ASP A 143 9.49 -8.54 18.90
C ASP A 143 10.31 -7.34 18.38
N TRP A 144 9.87 -6.14 18.74
CA TRP A 144 10.56 -4.89 18.39
C TRP A 144 11.80 -4.61 19.27
N GLY A 145 12.00 -5.43 20.32
CA GLY A 145 12.93 -5.17 21.40
C GLY A 145 12.47 -4.08 22.38
N ILE A 146 13.40 -3.47 23.11
CA ILE A 146 13.09 -2.43 24.10
C ILE A 146 12.47 -1.20 23.41
N ASP A 147 11.17 -1.03 23.61
CA ASP A 147 10.45 0.19 23.24
C ASP A 147 10.58 1.19 24.39
N THR A 148 11.45 2.19 24.21
CA THR A 148 11.64 3.25 25.21
C THR A 148 10.51 4.27 25.21
N ILE A 149 9.52 4.13 24.32
CA ILE A 149 8.48 5.13 24.13
C ILE A 149 7.13 4.56 24.58
N ASN A 150 6.79 4.87 25.83
CA ASN A 150 5.69 4.21 26.56
C ASN A 150 4.29 4.74 26.24
N GLU A 151 4.17 5.90 25.60
CA GLU A 151 2.90 6.53 25.26
C GLU A 151 2.89 6.92 23.79
N HIS A 152 2.50 5.97 22.94
CA HIS A 152 2.35 6.20 21.52
C HIS A 152 0.96 5.84 21.01
N GLU A 153 0.66 6.46 19.88
CA GLU A 153 -0.57 6.39 19.12
C GLU A 153 -0.92 4.93 18.78
N PHE A 154 -2.18 4.55 18.96
CA PHE A 154 -2.73 3.26 18.51
C PHE A 154 -2.07 1.99 19.08
N ARG A 155 -1.48 2.03 20.29
CA ARG A 155 -1.13 0.79 21.03
C ARG A 155 -2.34 -0.11 21.32
N GLN A 156 -3.54 0.47 21.34
CA GLN A 156 -4.77 -0.29 21.19
C GLN A 156 -5.25 -0.12 19.76
N TYR A 157 -5.68 -1.21 19.13
CA TYR A 157 -6.24 -1.15 17.80
C TYR A 157 -7.47 -0.22 17.78
N ARG A 158 -7.58 0.59 16.73
CA ARG A 158 -8.67 1.55 16.53
C ARG A 158 -9.28 1.36 15.16
N GLU A 159 -10.60 1.41 15.12
CA GLU A 159 -11.33 1.47 13.87
C GLU A 159 -11.25 2.90 13.34
N LEU A 160 -10.79 3.05 12.11
CA LEU A 160 -10.75 4.33 11.44
C LEU A 160 -12.16 4.70 10.98
N GLN A 161 -12.54 5.95 11.17
CA GLN A 161 -13.78 6.51 10.66
C GLN A 161 -13.52 7.39 9.42
N ARG A 162 -14.59 7.71 8.69
CA ARG A 162 -14.57 8.72 7.61
C ARG A 162 -15.63 9.79 7.84
N PRO A 163 -15.48 10.98 7.22
CA PRO A 163 -16.59 11.92 7.09
C PRO A 163 -17.78 11.25 6.38
N MET A 164 -18.99 11.58 6.82
CA MET A 164 -20.22 11.12 6.18
C MET A 164 -20.29 11.55 4.70
N PRO A 165 -20.94 10.75 3.83
CA PRO A 165 -21.60 9.48 4.12
C PRO A 165 -20.64 8.30 4.24
N TRP A 166 -21.02 7.29 5.02
CA TRP A 166 -20.31 6.01 5.07
C TRP A 166 -20.76 5.08 3.95
N GLY A 167 -19.81 4.34 3.40
CA GLY A 167 -20.03 3.18 2.55
C GLY A 167 -20.27 1.92 3.38
N ALA A 168 -20.71 0.85 2.70
CA ALA A 168 -20.89 -0.45 3.36
C ALA A 168 -19.55 -1.16 3.65
N VAL A 169 -18.55 -0.94 2.79
CA VAL A 169 -17.19 -1.47 2.93
C VAL A 169 -16.22 -0.31 2.85
N GLU A 170 -15.53 -0.07 3.95
CA GLU A 170 -14.49 0.94 4.08
C GLU A 170 -13.13 0.26 4.14
N LYS A 171 -12.34 0.46 3.10
CA LYS A 171 -11.05 -0.21 2.94
C LYS A 171 -10.12 0.60 2.07
N ASN A 172 -8.86 0.16 2.04
CA ASN A 172 -7.80 0.72 1.20
C ASN A 172 -7.44 2.17 1.52
N TRP A 173 -7.79 2.65 2.72
CA TRP A 173 -7.38 3.96 3.19
C TRP A 173 -5.89 3.99 3.52
N PHE A 174 -5.27 5.16 3.43
CA PHE A 174 -3.89 5.37 3.85
C PHE A 174 -3.77 6.61 4.74
N LEU A 175 -2.73 6.60 5.57
CA LEU A 175 -2.37 7.74 6.40
C LEU A 175 -1.33 8.62 5.70
N PHE A 176 -1.39 9.91 6.00
CA PHE A 176 -0.35 10.87 5.63
C PHE A 176 -0.19 11.94 6.72
N TRP A 177 0.91 12.67 6.67
CA TRP A 177 1.26 13.68 7.68
C TRP A 177 1.63 15.00 7.05
N ASP A 178 1.17 16.09 7.65
CA ASP A 178 1.55 17.43 7.24
C ASP A 178 2.96 17.82 7.75
N ASP A 179 3.35 19.07 7.50
CA ASP A 179 4.65 19.61 7.90
C ASP A 179 4.82 19.75 9.41
N SER A 180 3.72 19.78 10.17
CA SER A 180 3.69 19.83 11.63
C SER A 180 3.65 18.45 12.29
N GLY A 181 3.59 17.37 11.49
CA GLY A 181 3.43 16.01 11.99
C GLY A 181 1.99 15.66 12.36
N GLN A 182 1.01 16.49 11.99
CA GLN A 182 -0.41 16.16 12.20
C GLN A 182 -0.81 15.04 11.24
N MET A 183 -1.47 14.02 11.79
CA MET A 183 -1.95 12.86 11.06
C MET A 183 -3.29 13.10 10.38
N PHE A 184 -3.41 12.60 9.16
CA PHE A 184 -4.60 12.61 8.32
C PHE A 184 -4.82 11.23 7.70
N VAL A 185 -6.05 10.97 7.29
CA VAL A 185 -6.43 9.75 6.56
C VAL A 185 -7.06 10.12 5.23
N HIS A 186 -6.57 9.48 4.16
CA HIS A 186 -7.09 9.59 2.81
C HIS A 186 -8.02 8.42 2.52
N HIS A 187 -9.30 8.71 2.32
CA HIS A 187 -10.38 7.72 2.22
C HIS A 187 -10.62 7.29 0.79
N GLU A 188 -10.65 8.25 -0.13
CA GLU A 188 -11.16 8.03 -1.47
C GLU A 188 -10.51 9.02 -2.44
N ILE A 189 -10.13 8.56 -3.65
CA ILE A 189 -9.62 9.45 -4.71
C ILE A 189 -10.64 9.69 -5.83
N THR A 190 -11.55 8.74 -6.06
CA THR A 190 -12.58 8.79 -7.10
C THR A 190 -13.89 8.22 -6.55
N PRO A 191 -15.07 8.75 -6.93
CA PRO A 191 -15.29 9.77 -7.97
C PRO A 191 -14.94 11.21 -7.52
N ALA A 192 -14.82 11.43 -6.22
CA ALA A 192 -14.33 12.67 -5.63
C ALA A 192 -13.35 12.34 -4.51
N ARG A 193 -12.34 13.19 -4.34
CA ARG A 193 -11.36 13.01 -3.28
C ARG A 193 -11.99 13.26 -1.91
N VAL A 194 -11.63 12.43 -0.93
CA VAL A 194 -12.08 12.57 0.46
C VAL A 194 -10.90 12.29 1.39
N PHE A 195 -10.58 13.24 2.25
CA PHE A 195 -9.63 13.06 3.34
C PHE A 195 -10.02 13.94 4.53
N SER A 196 -9.56 13.53 5.71
CA SER A 196 -9.88 14.20 6.97
C SER A 196 -8.71 14.13 7.93
N LYS A 197 -8.68 15.07 8.88
CA LYS A 197 -7.83 14.93 10.08
C LYS A 197 -8.22 13.64 10.81
N LEU A 198 -7.23 12.91 11.32
CA LEU A 198 -7.41 11.70 12.11
C LEU A 198 -7.03 11.99 13.56
N GLU A 199 -7.93 11.64 14.48
CA GLU A 199 -7.66 11.67 15.92
C GLU A 199 -7.22 10.28 16.42
N LEU A 200 -6.55 10.24 17.58
CA LEU A 200 -5.96 9.01 18.13
C LEU A 200 -6.98 7.96 18.61
N ASP A 201 -8.25 8.34 18.72
CA ASP A 201 -9.35 7.43 18.99
C ASP A 201 -9.93 6.78 17.72
N GLY A 202 -9.41 7.14 16.54
CA GLY A 202 -9.89 6.67 15.23
C GLY A 202 -10.98 7.55 14.61
N SER A 203 -11.44 8.59 15.31
CA SER A 203 -12.44 9.52 14.79
C SER A 203 -11.87 10.41 13.67
N ALA A 204 -12.73 10.75 12.72
CA ALA A 204 -12.40 11.57 11.58
C ALA A 204 -13.06 12.95 11.68
N GLY A 205 -12.27 14.00 11.38
CA GLY A 205 -12.78 15.36 11.21
C GLY A 205 -13.63 15.54 9.93
N PRO A 206 -14.00 16.77 9.56
CA PRO A 206 -14.74 17.04 8.33
C PRO A 206 -13.92 16.70 7.07
N ASN A 207 -14.61 16.55 5.93
CA ASN A 207 -13.95 16.37 4.63
C ASN A 207 -13.23 17.65 4.22
N LEU A 208 -11.90 17.60 4.19
CA LEU A 208 -11.03 18.74 3.85
C LEU A 208 -10.74 18.84 2.33
N ALA A 209 -11.08 17.81 1.55
CA ALA A 209 -10.85 17.79 0.11
C ALA A 209 -11.73 18.77 -0.68
N LEU A 210 -12.78 19.31 -0.06
CA LEU A 210 -13.69 20.28 -0.67
C LEU A 210 -12.96 21.56 -1.12
N ALA A 211 -11.86 21.92 -0.46
CA ALA A 211 -11.08 23.11 -0.79
C ALA A 211 -10.37 23.03 -2.15
N THR A 212 -10.13 21.82 -2.67
CA THR A 212 -9.39 21.57 -3.93
C THR A 212 -10.18 20.70 -4.90
N SER A 213 -11.47 20.48 -4.66
CA SER A 213 -12.27 19.49 -5.39
C SER A 213 -12.25 19.70 -6.89
N THR A 214 -12.41 20.96 -7.34
CA THR A 214 -12.42 21.30 -8.77
C THR A 214 -11.07 21.05 -9.42
N SER A 215 -9.98 21.59 -8.84
CA SER A 215 -8.63 21.44 -9.41
C SER A 215 -8.14 19.99 -9.38
N ASP A 216 -8.46 19.25 -8.32
CA ASP A 216 -8.10 17.83 -8.22
C ASP A 216 -8.87 17.01 -9.24
N GLN A 217 -10.17 17.26 -9.44
CA GLN A 217 -10.99 16.55 -10.41
C GLN A 217 -10.53 16.81 -11.85
N GLU A 218 -10.19 18.05 -12.19
CA GLU A 218 -9.62 18.41 -13.49
C GLU A 218 -8.28 17.70 -13.72
N CYS A 219 -7.41 17.67 -12.71
CA CYS A 219 -6.14 16.98 -12.82
C CYS A 219 -6.30 15.47 -12.99
N LEU A 220 -7.12 14.84 -12.15
CA LEU A 220 -7.37 13.40 -12.22
C LEU A 220 -8.01 13.03 -13.57
N LYS A 221 -8.97 13.82 -14.06
CA LYS A 221 -9.57 13.60 -15.39
C LYS A 221 -8.56 13.71 -16.52
N ARG A 222 -7.54 14.57 -16.38
CA ARG A 222 -6.50 14.76 -17.40
C ARG A 222 -5.57 13.54 -17.52
N PHE A 223 -5.22 12.90 -16.41
CA PHE A 223 -4.16 11.88 -16.38
C PHE A 223 -4.69 10.46 -16.18
N LEU A 224 -5.84 10.30 -15.54
CA LEU A 224 -6.46 9.01 -15.33
C LEU A 224 -7.39 8.64 -16.49
N PRO A 225 -7.49 7.35 -16.81
CA PRO A 225 -8.39 6.87 -17.84
C PRO A 225 -9.86 7.02 -17.42
N GLU A 226 -10.72 7.28 -18.39
CA GLU A 226 -12.17 7.43 -18.16
C GLU A 226 -12.87 6.11 -17.82
N THR A 227 -12.25 4.98 -18.18
CA THR A 227 -12.80 3.63 -17.98
C THR A 227 -12.12 2.90 -16.82
N GLY A 228 -12.79 1.88 -16.29
CA GLY A 228 -12.29 1.10 -15.15
C GLY A 228 -12.59 1.74 -13.80
N LYS A 229 -12.17 1.08 -12.72
CA LYS A 229 -12.33 1.57 -11.34
C LYS A 229 -10.98 1.96 -10.80
N ILE A 230 -10.85 3.15 -10.21
CA ILE A 230 -9.60 3.53 -9.54
C ILE A 230 -9.58 2.96 -8.13
N HIS A 231 -8.55 2.19 -7.84
CA HIS A 231 -8.27 1.64 -6.53
C HIS A 231 -7.13 2.43 -5.90
N GLN A 232 -7.36 2.96 -4.71
CA GLN A 232 -6.29 3.28 -3.80
C GLN A 232 -5.72 1.97 -3.24
N ALA A 233 -4.39 1.86 -3.12
CA ALA A 233 -3.80 0.58 -2.76
C ALA A 233 -2.58 0.68 -1.85
N THR A 234 -1.76 1.73 -1.95
CA THR A 234 -0.55 1.86 -1.12
C THR A 234 -0.75 2.73 0.11
N ASN A 235 0.16 2.60 1.08
CA ASN A 235 0.44 3.67 2.04
C ASN A 235 1.05 4.91 1.32
N SER A 236 1.34 5.96 2.10
CA SER A 236 2.03 7.15 1.60
C SER A 236 3.47 7.26 2.12
N LEU A 237 4.28 8.09 1.47
CA LEU A 237 5.61 8.55 1.89
C LEU A 237 5.71 10.07 1.73
N ALA A 238 6.55 10.74 2.52
CA ALA A 238 6.98 12.10 2.23
C ALA A 238 8.23 12.07 1.34
N ILE A 239 8.25 12.85 0.27
CA ILE A 239 9.40 12.96 -0.65
C ILE A 239 9.77 14.41 -0.91
N THR A 240 11.05 14.74 -0.78
CA THR A 240 11.62 16.00 -1.25
C THR A 240 12.18 15.83 -2.65
N LEU A 241 11.83 16.72 -3.59
CA LEU A 241 12.15 16.56 -5.03
C LEU A 241 13.57 16.97 -5.43
N CYS A 242 14.40 17.36 -4.48
CA CYS A 242 15.83 17.58 -4.66
C CYS A 242 16.63 16.35 -4.22
N ALA A 243 17.91 16.31 -4.58
CA ALA A 243 18.83 15.27 -4.11
C ALA A 243 19.22 15.50 -2.65
N ARG A 244 19.36 14.43 -1.87
CA ARG A 244 19.85 14.46 -0.48
C ARG A 244 21.26 15.05 -0.38
N SER A 245 22.08 14.82 -1.41
CA SER A 245 23.45 15.35 -1.47
C SER A 245 23.52 16.85 -1.79
N ASP A 246 22.41 17.48 -2.18
CA ASP A 246 22.38 18.91 -2.49
C ASP A 246 22.38 19.73 -1.20
N GLN A 247 23.50 20.42 -0.93
CA GLN A 247 23.69 21.23 0.28
C GLN A 247 22.75 22.44 0.36
N PHE A 248 22.18 22.87 -0.77
CA PHE A 248 21.23 23.98 -0.82
C PHE A 248 19.79 23.51 -0.71
N CYS A 249 19.55 22.20 -0.70
CA CYS A 249 18.21 21.70 -0.53
C CYS A 249 17.84 21.54 0.94
N GLN A 250 16.89 22.36 1.37
CA GLN A 250 16.22 22.21 2.65
C GLN A 250 14.78 21.73 2.41
N PRO A 251 14.36 20.59 2.98
CA PRO A 251 12.97 20.15 2.91
C PRO A 251 12.02 21.21 3.48
N ASP A 252 11.07 21.65 2.65
CA ASP A 252 10.00 22.57 3.02
C ASP A 252 8.70 22.23 2.26
N ALA A 253 7.63 22.99 2.51
CA ALA A 253 6.32 22.80 1.89
C ALA A 253 6.30 23.02 0.36
N THR A 254 7.33 23.65 -0.21
CA THR A 254 7.43 23.95 -1.64
C THR A 254 8.09 22.83 -2.43
N ASN A 255 8.98 22.07 -1.79
CA ASN A 255 9.73 21.00 -2.44
C ASN A 255 9.45 19.60 -1.87
N THR A 256 8.64 19.48 -0.81
CA THR A 256 8.28 18.22 -0.15
C THR A 256 6.79 17.88 -0.33
N PHE A 257 6.53 16.65 -0.77
CA PHE A 257 5.21 16.19 -1.19
C PHE A 257 4.85 14.85 -0.54
N VAL A 258 3.55 14.56 -0.47
CA VAL A 258 3.04 13.23 -0.14
C VAL A 258 2.96 12.41 -1.42
N LEU A 259 3.72 11.31 -1.46
CA LEU A 259 3.79 10.32 -2.53
C LEU A 259 2.91 9.12 -2.19
N PHE A 260 2.08 8.70 -3.14
CA PHE A 260 1.32 7.45 -3.05
C PHE A 260 1.00 6.91 -4.46
N ILE A 261 0.53 5.66 -4.53
CA ILE A 261 0.19 5.00 -5.78
C ILE A 261 -1.29 4.57 -5.75
N ILE A 262 -1.99 4.93 -6.81
CA ILE A 262 -3.34 4.43 -7.14
C ILE A 262 -3.25 3.50 -8.33
N GLN A 263 -4.28 2.73 -8.61
CA GLN A 263 -4.28 1.76 -9.71
C GLN A 263 -5.61 1.78 -10.45
N GLN A 264 -5.57 1.84 -11.77
CA GLN A 264 -6.75 1.55 -12.58
C GLN A 264 -6.98 0.04 -12.58
N LYS A 265 -8.14 -0.39 -12.10
CA LYS A 265 -8.63 -1.76 -12.24
C LYS A 265 -9.51 -1.88 -13.48
N THR A 266 -9.10 -2.75 -14.39
CA THR A 266 -9.92 -3.22 -15.52
C THR A 266 -10.21 -4.71 -15.38
N LEU A 267 -11.21 -5.20 -16.11
CA LEU A 267 -11.52 -6.63 -16.21
C LEU A 267 -11.33 -7.09 -17.66
N HIS A 268 -10.44 -8.05 -17.86
CA HIS A 268 -10.27 -8.75 -19.13
C HIS A 268 -10.92 -10.13 -18.99
N GLY A 269 -12.21 -10.22 -19.35
CA GLY A 269 -13.05 -11.36 -18.98
C GLY A 269 -13.27 -11.41 -17.47
N LEU A 270 -12.88 -12.51 -16.82
CA LEU A 270 -12.94 -12.67 -15.36
C LEU A 270 -11.64 -12.29 -14.64
N ARG A 271 -10.58 -11.94 -15.39
CA ARG A 271 -9.27 -11.65 -14.82
C ARG A 271 -9.09 -10.14 -14.64
N PRO A 272 -8.82 -9.64 -13.42
CA PRO A 272 -8.50 -8.26 -13.22
C PRO A 272 -7.11 -7.91 -13.75
N ALA A 273 -6.95 -6.69 -14.23
CA ALA A 273 -5.65 -6.07 -14.46
C ALA A 273 -5.58 -4.76 -13.67
N TYR A 274 -4.40 -4.45 -13.16
CA TYR A 274 -4.14 -3.26 -12.37
C TYR A 274 -2.99 -2.48 -13.00
N GLU A 275 -3.25 -1.21 -13.31
CA GLU A 275 -2.29 -0.32 -13.94
C GLU A 275 -1.99 0.84 -12.97
N PRO A 276 -0.79 0.89 -12.37
CA PRO A 276 -0.48 1.82 -11.28
C PRO A 276 -0.12 3.22 -11.77
N TYR A 277 -0.66 4.26 -11.12
CA TYR A 277 -0.33 5.66 -11.33
C TYR A 277 0.25 6.27 -10.07
N VAL A 278 1.35 6.98 -10.23
CA VAL A 278 2.02 7.68 -9.12
C VAL A 278 1.36 9.03 -8.94
N VAL A 279 1.07 9.40 -7.70
CA VAL A 279 0.45 10.69 -7.35
C VAL A 279 1.33 11.42 -6.35
N LEU A 280 1.55 12.71 -6.61
CA LEU A 280 2.11 13.65 -5.66
C LEU A 280 1.02 14.62 -5.21
N MET A 281 0.90 14.78 -3.90
CA MET A 281 0.01 15.73 -3.25
C MET A 281 0.83 16.71 -2.42
N ARG A 282 0.40 17.97 -2.34
CA ARG A 282 1.04 18.94 -1.43
C ARG A 282 0.97 18.44 0.00
N ARG A 283 2.04 18.67 0.77
CA ARG A 283 2.13 18.30 2.19
C ARG A 283 1.53 19.36 3.13
N SER A 284 1.32 20.57 2.63
CA SER A 284 0.64 21.63 3.35
C SER A 284 -0.82 21.78 2.90
N MET A 285 -1.67 22.33 3.76
CA MET A 285 -3.02 22.76 3.39
C MET A 285 -2.99 23.66 2.13
N PRO A 286 -3.95 23.51 1.20
CA PRO A 286 -5.14 22.64 1.27
C PRO A 286 -4.91 21.21 0.74
N PHE A 287 -3.66 20.70 0.73
CA PHE A 287 -3.29 19.36 0.29
C PHE A 287 -3.72 19.02 -1.15
N GLY A 288 -3.71 19.99 -2.07
CA GLY A 288 -4.09 19.76 -3.47
C GLY A 288 -3.16 18.78 -4.19
N ILE A 289 -3.67 18.07 -5.19
CA ILE A 289 -2.86 17.21 -6.05
C ILE A 289 -1.88 18.09 -6.84
N TYR A 290 -0.60 17.78 -6.75
CA TYR A 290 0.47 18.51 -7.42
C TYR A 290 0.78 17.90 -8.80
N ALA A 291 0.86 16.57 -8.87
CA ALA A 291 1.18 15.86 -10.10
C ALA A 291 0.64 14.43 -10.08
N VAL A 292 0.39 13.88 -11.28
CA VAL A 292 0.03 12.48 -11.49
C VAL A 292 0.90 11.94 -12.62
N SER A 293 1.32 10.67 -12.57
CA SER A 293 2.06 10.08 -13.68
C SER A 293 1.23 10.15 -14.96
N SER A 294 1.85 10.60 -16.05
CA SER A 294 1.18 10.78 -17.35
C SER A 294 0.78 9.47 -18.02
N LYS A 295 1.35 8.35 -17.55
CA LYS A 295 1.10 6.98 -17.99
C LYS A 295 1.11 6.04 -16.78
N PRO A 296 0.52 4.84 -16.90
CA PRO A 296 0.68 3.82 -15.88
C PRO A 296 2.14 3.34 -15.81
N THR A 297 2.58 3.02 -14.60
CA THR A 297 3.95 2.62 -14.29
C THR A 297 4.14 1.15 -14.65
N TRP A 298 4.81 0.90 -15.77
CA TRP A 298 5.21 -0.45 -16.14
C TRP A 298 6.41 -0.95 -15.30
N ILE A 299 6.21 -2.04 -14.55
CA ILE A 299 7.26 -2.70 -13.75
C ILE A 299 8.04 -3.67 -14.64
N PHE A 300 9.35 -3.43 -14.82
CA PHE A 300 10.16 -4.32 -15.65
C PHE A 300 10.29 -5.73 -15.03
N GLY A 301 10.17 -6.75 -15.87
CA GLY A 301 10.02 -8.14 -15.47
C GLY A 301 8.58 -8.63 -15.47
N ARG A 302 7.57 -7.73 -15.47
CA ARG A 302 6.16 -8.09 -15.65
C ARG A 302 5.99 -8.84 -16.96
N SER A 303 5.46 -10.06 -16.90
CA SER A 303 5.29 -10.86 -18.11
C SER A 303 4.25 -10.22 -19.03
N ALA A 304 4.57 -10.13 -20.32
CA ALA A 304 3.62 -9.71 -21.36
C ALA A 304 2.51 -10.75 -21.60
N ARG A 305 2.70 -11.98 -21.10
CA ARG A 305 1.71 -13.07 -21.14
C ARG A 305 1.52 -13.63 -19.74
N ALA A 306 0.30 -13.67 -19.23
CA ALA A 306 -0.01 -14.32 -17.97
C ALA A 306 0.46 -15.78 -18.00
N GLU A 307 1.39 -16.15 -17.12
CA GLU A 307 1.81 -17.54 -16.97
C GLU A 307 0.68 -18.30 -16.26
N LYS A 308 0.23 -19.42 -16.86
CA LYS A 308 -0.78 -20.29 -16.23
C LYS A 308 -0.13 -21.06 -15.07
N PRO A 309 -0.70 -21.02 -13.86
CA PRO A 309 -0.30 -21.96 -12.82
C PRO A 309 -0.80 -23.36 -13.20
N GLY A 310 0.10 -24.22 -13.68
CA GLY A 310 0.09 -25.65 -13.36
C GLY A 310 -1.09 -26.54 -13.73
N ASP A 311 -1.86 -26.29 -14.81
CA ASP A 311 -2.73 -27.35 -15.35
C ASP A 311 -2.92 -27.26 -16.87
N GLY A 312 -2.80 -28.41 -17.54
CA GLY A 312 -2.82 -28.58 -19.00
C GLY A 312 -4.18 -28.41 -19.66
N THR A 313 -5.06 -27.60 -19.07
CA THR A 313 -6.39 -27.32 -19.63
C THR A 313 -6.48 -25.88 -20.11
N SER A 314 -6.68 -25.75 -21.42
CA SER A 314 -6.93 -24.51 -22.12
C SER A 314 -8.32 -23.98 -21.78
N THR A 315 -8.48 -23.29 -20.65
CA THR A 315 -9.56 -22.29 -20.57
C THR A 315 -9.18 -21.18 -21.54
N GLY A 316 -10.00 -20.97 -22.58
CA GLY A 316 -9.79 -20.04 -23.69
C GLY A 316 -9.81 -18.56 -23.28
N LEU A 317 -8.90 -18.17 -22.40
CA LEU A 317 -8.61 -16.78 -22.10
C LEU A 317 -7.72 -16.22 -23.23
N PRO A 318 -7.97 -15.00 -23.72
CA PRO A 318 -7.19 -14.42 -24.79
C PRO A 318 -5.71 -14.30 -24.41
N ASP A 319 -4.83 -14.68 -25.35
CA ASP A 319 -3.36 -14.75 -25.25
C ASP A 319 -2.65 -13.41 -24.96
N ASP A 320 -3.41 -12.32 -24.75
CA ASP A 320 -2.94 -10.93 -24.76
C ASP A 320 -2.94 -10.25 -23.38
N ALA A 321 -3.26 -10.96 -22.30
CA ALA A 321 -3.29 -10.35 -20.97
C ALA A 321 -1.93 -10.46 -20.26
N SER A 322 -1.34 -9.31 -19.90
CA SER A 322 -0.10 -9.23 -19.11
C SER A 322 -0.29 -9.76 -17.68
N GLU A 323 0.80 -10.11 -17.00
CA GLU A 323 0.79 -10.54 -15.59
C GLU A 323 0.05 -9.53 -14.70
N MET A 324 -0.77 -10.00 -13.78
CA MET A 324 -1.54 -9.16 -12.87
C MET A 324 -0.67 -8.82 -11.66
N LEU A 325 -0.30 -7.55 -11.55
CA LEU A 325 0.44 -7.01 -10.41
C LEU A 325 -0.45 -6.02 -9.65
N TYR A 326 -0.75 -6.30 -8.38
CA TYR A 326 -1.49 -5.37 -7.51
C TYR A 326 -0.53 -4.72 -6.53
N VAL A 327 -0.18 -3.45 -6.75
CA VAL A 327 0.73 -2.69 -5.89
C VAL A 327 0.09 -2.42 -4.54
N THR A 328 0.73 -2.87 -3.46
CA THR A 328 0.15 -2.92 -2.11
C THR A 328 0.82 -1.99 -1.12
N SER A 329 2.11 -1.70 -1.31
CA SER A 329 2.85 -0.83 -0.40
C SER A 329 4.07 -0.19 -1.06
N ILE A 330 4.51 0.91 -0.45
CA ILE A 330 5.76 1.59 -0.78
C ILE A 330 6.53 1.92 0.51
N SER A 331 7.86 1.84 0.47
CA SER A 331 8.70 2.22 1.61
C SER A 331 10.09 2.63 1.17
N TRP A 332 10.74 3.51 1.91
CA TRP A 332 12.14 3.79 1.68
C TRP A 332 12.99 2.55 1.96
N LYS A 333 14.01 2.29 1.13
CA LYS A 333 14.81 1.06 1.22
C LYS A 333 15.86 1.11 2.33
N SER A 334 16.44 2.29 2.54
CA SER A 334 17.64 2.47 3.36
C SER A 334 17.36 2.20 4.83
N HIS A 335 18.34 1.59 5.51
CA HIS A 335 18.27 1.37 6.96
C HIS A 335 18.01 2.67 7.72
N GLY A 336 17.09 2.62 8.69
CA GLY A 336 16.73 3.77 9.52
C GLY A 336 15.87 4.82 8.82
N GLN A 337 15.64 4.71 7.51
CA GLN A 337 14.76 5.62 6.78
C GLN A 337 13.30 5.28 7.05
N LYS A 338 12.51 6.28 7.47
CA LYS A 338 11.13 6.10 7.94
C LYS A 338 10.11 6.59 6.91
N TYR A 339 9.44 7.71 7.16
CA TYR A 339 8.42 8.28 6.27
C TYR A 339 8.99 9.19 5.18
N HIS A 340 10.13 9.85 5.44
CA HIS A 340 10.69 10.89 4.58
C HIS A 340 11.93 10.45 3.80
N GLY A 341 12.00 10.86 2.54
CA GLY A 341 13.14 10.66 1.66
C GLY A 341 13.29 11.74 0.58
N PHE A 342 14.29 11.57 -0.26
CA PHE A 342 14.71 12.50 -1.30
C PHE A 342 14.63 11.84 -2.67
N ILE A 343 14.70 12.63 -3.74
CA ILE A 343 14.52 12.16 -5.11
C ILE A 343 15.57 11.14 -5.56
N ASP A 344 16.75 11.14 -4.94
CA ASP A 344 17.86 10.23 -5.19
C ASP A 344 17.89 9.03 -4.25
N ASP A 345 16.97 8.95 -3.29
CA ASP A 345 16.83 7.75 -2.45
C ASP A 345 16.19 6.60 -3.23
N THR A 346 16.51 5.38 -2.82
CA THR A 346 15.85 4.16 -3.32
C THR A 346 14.64 3.81 -2.45
N LEU A 347 13.53 3.41 -3.07
CA LEU A 347 12.34 2.91 -2.39
C LEU A 347 11.93 1.54 -2.93
N PHE A 348 11.24 0.75 -2.11
CA PHE A 348 10.54 -0.44 -2.54
C PHE A 348 9.12 -0.11 -3.00
N VAL A 349 8.71 -0.81 -4.05
CA VAL A 349 7.32 -0.94 -4.47
C VAL A 349 6.99 -2.43 -4.38
N ALA A 350 6.14 -2.81 -3.42
CA ALA A 350 5.74 -4.21 -3.22
C ALA A 350 4.35 -4.47 -3.82
N PHE A 351 4.14 -5.69 -4.30
CA PHE A 351 2.91 -6.05 -5.02
C PHE A 351 2.56 -7.53 -4.91
N GLY A 352 1.27 -7.83 -4.95
CA GLY A 352 0.76 -9.18 -5.19
C GLY A 352 0.82 -9.54 -6.68
N ARG A 353 1.01 -10.83 -6.99
CA ARG A 353 1.13 -11.39 -8.35
C ARG A 353 0.07 -12.47 -8.54
N GLU A 354 -0.78 -12.32 -9.55
CA GLU A 354 -1.83 -13.31 -9.91
C GLU A 354 -2.67 -13.81 -8.72
N ASP A 355 -2.93 -12.96 -7.72
CA ASP A 355 -3.61 -13.32 -6.47
C ASP A 355 -3.04 -14.58 -5.79
N SER A 356 -1.76 -14.88 -6.02
CA SER A 356 -1.13 -16.13 -5.58
C SER A 356 0.34 -16.09 -5.18
N ASP A 357 1.06 -15.06 -5.58
CA ASP A 357 2.45 -14.87 -5.18
C ASP A 357 2.69 -13.40 -4.80
N SER A 358 3.88 -13.11 -4.28
CA SER A 358 4.29 -11.78 -3.86
C SER A 358 5.63 -11.40 -4.50
N GLY A 359 5.77 -10.12 -4.82
CA GLY A 359 6.96 -9.57 -5.43
C GLY A 359 7.23 -8.14 -4.96
N GLY A 360 8.42 -7.67 -5.28
CA GLY A 360 8.79 -6.28 -5.06
C GLY A 360 9.82 -5.81 -6.08
N ILE A 361 9.92 -4.51 -6.25
CA ILE A 361 10.96 -3.86 -7.04
C ILE A 361 11.52 -2.70 -6.24
N ASP A 362 12.84 -2.56 -6.22
CA ASP A 362 13.50 -1.39 -5.64
C ASP A 362 13.89 -0.42 -6.75
N VAL A 363 13.51 0.84 -6.63
CA VAL A 363 13.70 1.86 -7.67
C VAL A 363 14.21 3.15 -7.06
N THR A 364 14.99 3.92 -7.80
CA THR A 364 15.29 5.30 -7.42
C THR A 364 13.99 6.10 -7.49
N ALA A 365 13.73 6.98 -6.52
CA ALA A 365 12.54 7.82 -6.55
C ALA A 365 12.47 8.69 -7.81
N ARG A 366 13.61 9.18 -8.31
CA ARG A 366 13.74 9.87 -9.59
C ARG A 366 13.15 9.08 -10.76
N ASP A 367 13.42 7.78 -10.83
CA ASP A 367 12.94 6.93 -11.92
C ASP A 367 11.43 6.69 -11.82
N LEU A 368 10.92 6.53 -10.59
CA LEU A 368 9.49 6.42 -10.35
C LEU A 368 8.72 7.70 -10.73
N LEU A 369 9.34 8.87 -10.56
CA LEU A 369 8.74 10.18 -10.80
C LEU A 369 9.08 10.78 -12.17
N ALA A 370 9.80 10.07 -13.04
CA ALA A 370 10.32 10.62 -14.29
C ALA A 370 9.25 11.12 -15.28
N GLU A 371 8.04 10.53 -15.25
CA GLU A 371 6.95 10.83 -16.20
C GLU A 371 5.74 11.52 -15.53
N LEU A 372 5.97 12.31 -14.48
CA LEU A 372 4.92 13.10 -13.84
C LEU A 372 4.39 14.23 -14.75
N GLY A 373 3.07 14.34 -14.84
CA GLY A 373 2.37 15.50 -15.38
C GLY A 373 1.86 16.38 -14.25
N THR A 374 2.19 17.67 -14.29
CA THR A 374 1.77 18.64 -13.26
C THR A 374 0.29 19.01 -13.40
N CYS A 375 -0.39 19.14 -12.26
CA CYS A 375 -1.80 19.54 -12.19
C CYS A 375 -2.02 21.05 -12.39
N ALA A 376 -0.97 21.87 -12.28
CA ALA A 376 -1.07 23.28 -12.60
C ALA A 376 -1.25 23.47 -14.12
N VAL A 377 -2.26 24.24 -14.49
CA VAL A 377 -2.44 24.76 -15.85
C VAL A 377 -1.43 25.89 -16.02
N PHE A 378 -0.60 25.83 -17.08
CA PHE A 378 0.18 26.98 -17.53
C PHE A 378 -0.68 27.92 -18.35
#